data_AF-A0A4U3A298-F1
#
_entry.id   AF-A0A4U3A298-F1
#
_cell.length_a   1.000
_cell.length_b   1.000
_cell.length_c   1.000
_cell.angle_alpha   90.00
_cell.angle_beta   90.00
_cell.angle_gamma   90.00
#
_symmetry.space_group_name_H-M   'P 1'
#
loop_
_entity.id
_entity.type
_entity.pdbx_description
1 polymer ?
#
loop_
_entity_poly.entity_id
_entity_poly.type
_entity_poly.pdbx_seq_one_letter_code
_entity_poly.pdbx_strand_id
1 'polypeptide(L)' 'MSNVTWIGVNKKEITDENIQKVEQYFNIKFPMDFVECVKKYDSGYPRPKIFDVPGQDENVFSKLLTFDLESRNSII' A
#
# COMPACT_ATOMS: atom_id res chain seq x y z
N MET A 1 -10.16 3.18 10.13
CA MET A 1 -9.15 2.14 10.47
C MET A 1 -8.58 2.42 11.86
N SER A 2 -9.22 1.98 12.94
CA SER A 2 -8.88 2.49 14.29
C SER A 2 -7.82 1.68 15.04
N ASN A 3 -7.41 0.50 14.55
CA ASN A 3 -6.59 -0.45 15.33
C ASN A 3 -5.42 -1.09 14.54
N VAL A 4 -5.03 -0.53 13.38
CA VAL A 4 -3.93 -1.07 12.58
C VAL A 4 -2.68 -0.20 12.73
N THR A 5 -1.60 -0.82 13.22
CA THR A 5 -0.27 -0.23 13.27
C THR A 5 0.58 -0.79 12.13
N TRP A 6 1.24 0.08 11.37
CA TRP A 6 2.14 -0.29 10.30
C TRP A 6 3.56 -0.42 10.82
N ILE A 7 4.19 -1.58 10.59
CA ILE A 7 5.58 -1.84 10.97
C ILE A 7 6.43 -2.15 9.73
N GLY A 8 7.72 -1.86 9.80
CA GLY A 8 8.64 -2.11 8.68
C GLY A 8 8.36 -1.22 7.46
N VAL A 9 7.77 -0.04 7.67
CA VAL A 9 7.56 0.97 6.63
C VAL A 9 8.90 1.37 6.01
N ASN A 10 8.93 1.43 4.69
CA ASN A 10 10.12 1.80 3.95
C ASN A 10 10.54 3.24 4.25
N LYS A 11 11.86 3.49 4.28
CA LYS A 11 12.41 4.83 4.48
C LYS A 11 12.46 5.63 3.17
N LYS A 12 12.52 4.94 2.03
CA LYS A 12 12.46 5.58 0.71
C LYS A 12 11.03 6.09 0.51
N GLU A 13 10.91 7.40 0.30
CA GLU A 13 9.62 8.01 0.02
C GLU A 13 9.13 7.64 -1.38
N ILE A 14 7.82 7.43 -1.49
CA ILE A 14 7.15 7.23 -2.77
C ILE A 14 6.76 8.57 -3.35
N THR A 15 7.32 8.89 -4.52
CA THR A 15 7.09 10.17 -5.19
C THR A 15 5.84 10.14 -6.06
N ASP A 16 5.33 11.31 -6.44
CA ASP A 16 4.25 11.42 -7.41
C ASP A 16 4.61 10.80 -8.77
N GLU A 17 5.89 10.85 -9.15
CA GLU A 17 6.37 10.22 -10.38
C GLU A 17 6.26 8.69 -10.32
N ASN A 18 6.52 8.08 -9.16
CA ASN A 18 6.31 6.64 -8.98
C ASN A 18 4.85 6.28 -9.21
N ILE A 19 3.93 7.03 -8.61
CA ILE A 19 2.48 6.82 -8.72
C ILE A 19 2.03 7.01 -10.17
N GLN A 20 2.44 8.10 -10.82
CA GLN A 20 2.07 8.39 -12.21
C GLN A 20 2.52 7.30 -13.18
N LYS A 21 3.74 6.77 -13.02
CA LYS A 21 4.23 5.65 -13.85
C LYS A 21 3.37 4.41 -13.70
N VAL A 22 2.96 4.09 -12.48
CA VAL A 22 2.11 2.93 -12.21
C VAL A 22 0.69 3.12 -12.74
N GLU A 23 0.11 4.31 -12.54
CA GLU A 23 -1.19 4.67 -13.11
C GLU A 23 -1.20 4.59 -14.64
N GLN A 24 -0.12 5.08 -15.28
CA GLN A 24 0.06 4.98 -16.73
C GLN A 24 0.19 3.53 -17.19
N TYR A 25 0.95 2.70 -16.47
CA TYR A 25 1.13 1.28 -16.79
C TYR A 25 -0.21 0.53 -16.82
N PHE A 26 -1.06 0.75 -15.82
CA PHE A 26 -2.38 0.12 -15.74
C PHE A 26 -3.47 0.88 -16.51
N ASN A 27 -3.19 2.10 -16.99
CA ASN A 27 -4.16 3.03 -17.58
C ASN A 27 -5.39 3.29 -16.67
N ILE A 28 -5.13 3.51 -15.37
CA ILE A 28 -6.16 3.82 -14.35
C ILE A 28 -5.74 5.01 -13.50
N LYS A 29 -6.66 5.47 -12.64
CA LYS A 29 -6.36 6.36 -11.52
C LYS A 29 -6.63 5.64 -10.22
N PHE A 30 -5.67 5.67 -9.30
CA PHE A 30 -5.89 5.08 -7.99
C PHE A 30 -6.76 6.02 -7.14
N PRO A 31 -7.61 5.46 -6.25
CA PRO A 31 -8.27 6.24 -5.22
C PRO A 31 -7.26 7.04 -4.38
N MET A 32 -7.57 8.30 -4.08
CA MET A 32 -6.64 9.20 -3.37
C MET A 32 -6.29 8.68 -1.97
N ASP A 33 -7.26 8.10 -1.27
CA ASP A 33 -7.07 7.50 0.05
C ASP A 33 -6.10 6.31 0.02
N PHE A 34 -6.12 5.51 -1.04
CA PHE A 34 -5.14 4.46 -1.27
C PHE A 34 -3.74 5.03 -1.50
N VAL A 35 -3.62 6.07 -2.35
CA VAL A 35 -2.34 6.72 -2.64
C VAL A 35 -1.73 7.32 -1.37
N GLU A 36 -2.53 8.03 -0.56
CA GLU A 36 -2.08 8.60 0.71
C GLU A 36 -1.64 7.52 1.71
N CYS A 37 -2.38 6.39 1.75
CA CYS A 37 -2.02 5.25 2.59
C CYS A 37 -0.66 4.66 2.19
N VAL A 38 -0.45 4.41 0.90
CA VAL A 38 0.83 3.85 0.38
C VAL A 38 1.98 4.83 0.59
N LYS A 39 1.79 6.12 0.35
CA LYS A 39 2.84 7.13 0.62
C LYS A 39 3.27 7.14 2.09
N LYS A 40 2.30 7.01 3.00
CA LYS A 40 2.56 7.09 4.45
C LYS A 40 3.13 5.80 5.02
N TYR A 41 2.77 4.66 4.45
CA TYR A 41 3.03 3.33 5.03
C TYR A 41 3.69 2.36 4.05
N ASP A 42 4.42 2.86 3.06
CA ASP A 42 5.03 2.07 1.97
C ASP A 42 5.69 0.78 2.47
N SER A 43 5.40 -0.34 1.80
CA SER A 43 5.90 -1.68 2.15
C SER A 43 5.57 -2.17 3.58
N GLY A 44 4.77 -1.42 4.35
CA GLY A 44 4.45 -1.69 5.74
C GLY A 44 3.61 -2.94 5.92
N TYR A 45 3.85 -3.65 7.02
CA TYR A 45 3.06 -4.79 7.46
C TYR A 45 2.02 -4.33 8.47
N PRO A 46 0.72 -4.63 8.28
CA PRO A 46 -0.29 -4.29 9.25
C PRO A 46 -0.18 -5.20 10.47
N ARG A 47 -0.39 -4.61 11.64
CA ARG A 47 -0.56 -5.30 12.92
C ARG A 47 -1.87 -4.84 13.55
N PRO A 48 -2.82 -5.75 13.83
CA PRO A 48 -2.77 -7.20 13.58
C PRO A 48 -2.74 -7.56 12.09
N LYS A 49 -2.23 -8.75 11.74
CA LYS A 49 -2.18 -9.26 10.35
C LYS A 49 -3.53 -9.75 9.84
N ILE A 50 -4.41 -10.10 10.76
CA ILE A 50 -5.76 -10.56 10.53
C ILE A 50 -6.65 -9.56 11.26
N PHE A 51 -7.57 -8.96 10.53
CA PHE A 51 -8.59 -8.09 11.10
C PHE A 51 -9.85 -8.14 10.26
N ASP A 52 -10.98 -8.01 10.93
CA ASP A 52 -12.27 -8.02 10.28
C ASP A 52 -12.50 -6.67 9.59
N VAL A 53 -12.88 -6.74 8.32
CA VAL A 53 -13.39 -5.58 7.58
C VAL A 53 -14.91 -5.72 7.57
N PRO A 54 -15.68 -4.74 8.06
CA PRO A 54 -17.13 -4.85 8.10
C PRO A 54 -17.72 -5.24 6.74
N GLY A 55 -18.49 -6.33 6.69
CA GLY A 55 -19.09 -6.86 5.46
C GLY A 55 -18.18 -7.79 4.64
N GLN A 56 -17.02 -8.18 5.17
CA GLN A 56 -16.12 -9.18 4.58
C GLN A 56 -15.69 -10.18 5.65
N ASP A 57 -15.60 -11.46 5.28
CA ASP A 57 -15.07 -12.50 6.16
C ASP A 57 -13.54 -12.42 6.25
N GLU A 58 -12.96 -12.84 7.39
CA GLU A 58 -11.54 -12.89 7.76
C GLU A 58 -10.52 -12.49 6.67
N ASN A 59 -10.08 -11.23 6.68
CA ASN A 59 -9.06 -10.77 5.74
C ASN A 59 -7.64 -10.94 6.30
N VAL A 60 -6.78 -11.62 5.55
CA VAL A 60 -5.35 -11.73 5.85
C VAL A 60 -4.56 -10.75 4.99
N PHE A 61 -3.99 -9.73 5.63
CA PHE A 61 -3.14 -8.76 4.95
C PHE A 61 -1.66 -9.07 5.24
N SER A 62 -0.88 -9.26 4.17
CA SER A 62 0.57 -9.46 4.29
C SER A 62 1.30 -8.13 4.52
N LYS A 63 1.47 -7.33 3.46
CA LYS A 63 2.09 -6.00 3.48
C LYS A 63 1.55 -5.16 2.35
N LEU A 64 1.70 -3.85 2.44
CA LEU A 64 1.44 -2.96 1.31
C LEU A 64 2.41 -3.25 0.17
N LEU A 65 1.87 -3.30 -1.05
CA LEU A 65 2.68 -3.24 -2.26
C LEU A 65 3.25 -1.83 -2.42
N THR A 66 4.36 -1.70 -3.14
CA THR A 66 5.04 -0.42 -3.33
C THR A 66 4.90 0.08 -4.76
N PHE A 67 4.88 1.41 -4.92
CA PHE A 67 5.00 2.04 -6.23
C PHE A 67 6.46 2.21 -6.68
N ASP A 68 7.43 1.78 -5.87
CA ASP A 68 8.83 1.73 -6.27
C ASP A 68 9.05 0.62 -7.32
N LEU A 69 9.34 1.02 -8.55
CA LEU A 69 9.54 0.10 -9.69
C LEU A 69 10.84 -0.71 -9.58
N GLU A 70 11.78 -0.27 -8.74
CA GLU A 70 13.03 -1.00 -8.50
C GLU A 70 12.87 -2.08 -7.43
N SER A 71 11.75 -2.08 -6.71
CA SER A 71 11.47 -3.04 -5.65
C SER A 71 10.98 -4.36 -6.22
N ARG A 72 11.45 -5.48 -5.65
CA ARG A 72 10.90 -6.82 -5.93
C ARG A 72 9.43 -6.99 -5.51
N ASN A 73 8.90 -6.06 -4.71
CA ASN A 73 7.50 -6.06 -4.29
C ASN A 73 6.73 -4.90 -4.93
N SER A 74 7.23 -4.40 -6.07
CA SER A 74 6.48 -3.44 -6.87
C SER A 74 5.10 -4.01 -7.18
N ILE A 75 4.12 -3.12 -7.29
CA ILE A 75 2.77 -3.48 -7.71
C ILE A 75 2.70 -3.89 -9.20
N ILE A 76 3.77 -3.61 -9.96
CA ILE A 76 3.99 -4.06 -11.34
C ILE A 76 4.86 -5.31 -11.37
#